data_AF-X1TPT5-F1
#
_entry.id   AF-X1TPT5-F1
#
_cell.length_a   1.000
_cell.length_b   1.000
_cell.length_c   1.000
_cell.angle_alpha   90.00
_cell.angle_beta   90.00
_cell.angle_gamma   90.00
#
_symmetry.space_group_name_H-M   'P 1'
#
loop_
_entity.id
_entity.type
_entity.pdbx_description
1 polymer ?
#
loop_
_entity_poly.entity_id
_entity_poly.type
_entity_poly.pdbx_seq_one_letter_code
_entity_poly.pdbx_strand_id
1 'polypeptide(L)'
;YGFRPVYEFGQLGDITSLRATVYGDYRAWPNLPEQVDQLLGYGKPDIVAYSRADDLILFGVEETAAVPTGNQSLQRLERVWYAATKQIPFVYLMGEYGLHKDGGVRRTSIWPAYLSIKLSGQFTCPSLTLTYGDKEHYDDYNVGYGLQQTGQFVYLSLAKKAKLNVKTEEKNLYKAVFQGMAGFILNQMDEIAPFCPGKQMLEREDFAEFLASRIVS
;
A
#
# COMPACT_ATOMS: atom_id res chain seq x y z
N TYR A 1 0.97 24.49 14.82
CA TYR A 1 1.78 23.66 13.91
C TYR A 1 3.05 23.26 14.62
N GLY A 2 3.11 22.12 15.33
CA GLY A 2 4.05 22.02 16.46
C GLY A 2 4.64 20.66 16.84
N PHE A 3 4.42 19.59 16.07
CA PHE A 3 5.12 18.31 16.31
C PHE A 3 5.91 17.93 15.05
N ARG A 4 7.25 18.06 15.17
CA ARG A 4 8.21 17.76 14.10
C ARG A 4 9.38 16.97 14.66
N PRO A 5 9.16 15.72 15.10
CA PRO A 5 10.25 14.94 15.65
C PRO A 5 11.28 14.67 14.54
N VAL A 6 12.54 14.77 14.93
CA VAL A 6 13.68 14.42 14.10
C VAL A 6 14.27 13.16 14.70
N TYR A 7 14.28 12.09 13.91
CA TYR A 7 14.93 10.84 14.26
C TYR A 7 16.24 10.77 13.49
N GLU A 8 17.33 10.52 14.21
CA GLU A 8 18.65 10.31 13.64
C GLU A 8 19.06 8.88 13.92
N PHE A 9 19.38 8.17 12.84
CA PHE A 9 19.91 6.83 12.89
C PHE A 9 21.37 6.89 12.43
N GLY A 10 22.21 6.10 13.09
CA GLY A 10 23.61 5.92 12.70
C GLY A 10 23.75 5.21 11.36
N GLN A 11 24.93 4.63 11.14
CA GLN A 11 25.22 3.98 9.88
C GLN A 11 24.25 2.81 9.59
N LEU A 12 23.62 2.85 8.41
CA LEU A 12 22.70 1.83 7.88
C LEU A 12 23.25 1.38 6.52
N GLY A 13 24.12 0.36 6.53
CA GLY A 13 24.86 -0.04 5.34
C GLY A 13 25.80 1.06 4.84
N ASP A 14 25.60 1.49 3.59
CA ASP A 14 26.36 2.58 2.97
C ASP A 14 25.86 3.97 3.36
N ILE A 15 24.65 4.09 3.95
CA ILE A 15 24.19 5.36 4.51
C ILE A 15 24.95 5.62 5.80
N THR A 16 25.76 6.67 5.80
CA THR A 16 26.55 7.11 6.98
C THR A 16 25.67 7.69 8.09
N SER A 17 24.55 8.32 7.74
CA SER A 17 23.50 8.73 8.67
C SER A 17 22.15 8.90 7.98
N LEU A 18 21.07 8.47 8.63
CA LEU A 18 19.69 8.70 8.18
C LEU A 18 19.02 9.68 9.13
N ARG A 19 18.54 10.81 8.60
CA ARG A 19 17.74 11.78 9.35
C ARG A 19 16.32 11.81 8.81
N ALA A 20 15.36 11.34 9.61
CA ALA A 20 13.95 11.40 9.29
C ALA A 20 13.31 12.58 10.03
N THR A 21 12.74 13.54 9.29
CA THR A 21 11.92 14.61 9.86
C THR A 21 10.46 14.30 9.60
N VAL A 22 9.68 14.07 10.65
CA VAL A 22 8.26 13.76 10.52
C VAL A 22 7.44 15.03 10.65
N TYR A 23 6.45 15.19 9.78
CA TYR A 23 5.49 16.30 9.85
C TYR A 23 4.11 15.70 10.12
N GLY A 24 3.46 16.13 11.20
CA GLY A 24 2.13 15.60 11.55
C GLY A 24 1.00 15.99 10.58
N ASP A 25 1.18 17.02 9.77
CA ASP A 25 0.25 17.44 8.70
C ASP A 25 1.07 17.98 7.53
N TYR A 26 0.66 17.74 6.29
CA TYR A 26 1.34 18.23 5.09
C TYR A 26 1.53 19.75 5.07
N ARG A 27 0.58 20.51 5.61
CA ARG A 27 0.66 21.98 5.76
C ARG A 27 1.76 22.42 6.71
N ALA A 28 2.23 21.52 7.57
CA ALA A 28 3.34 21.77 8.47
C ALA A 28 4.71 21.50 7.82
N TRP A 29 4.77 21.01 6.57
CA TRP A 29 6.01 20.77 5.85
C TRP A 29 6.51 22.07 5.19
N PRO A 30 7.57 22.71 5.69
CA PRO A 30 8.12 23.90 5.05
C PRO A 30 8.69 23.54 3.66
N ASN A 31 8.45 24.40 2.67
CA ASN A 31 8.90 24.22 1.29
C ASN A 31 8.50 22.87 0.70
N LEU A 32 7.22 22.49 0.85
CA LEU A 32 6.67 21.24 0.33
C LEU A 32 7.17 20.98 -1.10
N PRO A 33 7.78 19.82 -1.39
CA PRO A 33 8.28 19.54 -2.73
C PRO A 33 7.15 19.51 -3.76
N GLU A 34 7.41 19.99 -4.97
CA GLU A 34 6.39 20.06 -6.03
C GLU A 34 5.80 18.68 -6.35
N GLN A 35 6.62 17.63 -6.42
CA GLN A 35 6.13 16.28 -6.68
C GLN A 35 5.17 15.78 -5.60
N VAL A 36 5.42 16.15 -4.33
CA VAL A 36 4.52 15.83 -3.21
C VAL A 36 3.25 16.66 -3.32
N ASP A 37 3.34 17.95 -3.62
CA ASP A 37 2.17 18.82 -3.80
C ASP A 37 1.26 18.33 -4.94
N GLN A 38 1.85 17.93 -6.07
CA GLN A 38 1.14 17.31 -7.18
C GLN A 38 0.43 16.02 -6.77
N LEU A 39 1.09 15.15 -5.99
CA LEU A 39 0.45 13.94 -5.42
C LEU A 39 -0.75 14.32 -4.54
N LEU A 40 -0.58 15.30 -3.65
CA LEU A 40 -1.66 15.77 -2.76
C LEU A 40 -2.86 16.36 -3.52
N GLY A 41 -2.64 16.86 -4.74
CA GLY A 41 -3.69 17.34 -5.64
C GLY A 41 -4.64 16.25 -6.15
N TYR A 42 -4.18 14.99 -6.21
CA TYR A 42 -5.00 13.81 -6.56
C TYR A 42 -5.53 13.07 -5.32
N GLY A 43 -5.27 13.61 -4.13
CA GLY A 43 -5.69 13.07 -2.85
C GLY A 43 -4.52 12.97 -1.88
N LYS A 44 -4.82 12.86 -0.59
CA LYS A 44 -3.81 13.00 0.47
C LYS A 44 -3.60 11.65 1.16
N PRO A 45 -2.57 10.86 0.75
CA PRO A 45 -2.18 9.67 1.50
C PRO A 45 -1.93 10.02 2.96
N ASP A 46 -2.13 9.08 3.88
CA ASP A 46 -1.85 9.31 5.29
C ASP A 46 -0.35 9.45 5.55
N ILE A 47 0.48 8.73 4.78
CA ILE A 47 1.94 8.80 4.88
C ILE A 47 2.55 8.97 3.49
N VAL A 48 3.47 9.91 3.35
CA VAL A 48 4.36 10.04 2.19
C VAL A 48 5.80 10.15 2.69
N ALA A 49 6.67 9.28 2.20
CA ALA A 49 8.11 9.36 2.43
C ALA A 49 8.78 10.01 1.23
N TYR A 50 9.60 11.04 1.48
CA TYR A 50 10.29 11.81 0.44
C TYR A 50 11.79 11.90 0.73
N SER A 51 12.61 11.65 -0.28
CA SER A 51 14.03 11.97 -0.22
C SER A 51 14.30 13.33 -0.85
N ARG A 52 14.72 14.29 -0.02
CA ARG A 52 15.18 15.61 -0.49
C ARG A 52 16.48 15.54 -1.30
N ALA A 53 17.35 14.57 -1.01
CA ALA A 53 18.63 14.42 -1.69
C ALA A 53 18.46 13.94 -3.13
N ASP A 54 17.47 13.07 -3.37
CA ASP A 54 17.21 12.50 -4.70
C ASP A 54 16.06 13.19 -5.44
N ASP A 55 15.38 14.14 -4.79
CA ASP A 55 14.13 14.74 -5.26
C ASP A 55 13.10 13.68 -5.67
N LEU A 56 12.84 12.71 -4.79
CA LEU A 56 12.03 11.52 -5.11
C LEU A 56 11.09 11.13 -3.97
N ILE A 57 9.84 10.79 -4.31
CA ILE A 57 8.92 10.12 -3.41
C ILE A 57 9.31 8.64 -3.31
N LEU A 58 9.66 8.19 -2.10
CA LEU A 58 10.08 6.81 -1.85
C LEU A 58 8.89 5.85 -1.82
N PHE A 59 7.80 6.26 -1.19
CA PHE A 59 6.53 5.53 -1.16
C PHE A 59 5.38 6.39 -0.60
N GLY A 60 4.15 5.92 -0.81
CA GLY A 60 2.95 6.39 -0.13
C GLY A 60 2.23 5.26 0.62
N VAL A 61 1.55 5.60 1.71
CA VAL A 61 0.62 4.72 2.41
C VAL A 61 -0.69 5.46 2.61
N GLU A 62 -1.78 4.87 2.15
CA GLU A 62 -3.14 5.23 2.52
C GLU A 62 -3.65 4.18 3.51
N GLU A 63 -4.28 4.66 4.56
CA GLU A 63 -4.96 3.86 5.55
C GLU A 63 -6.45 4.21 5.52
N THR A 64 -7.31 3.20 5.64
CA THR A 64 -8.75 3.42 5.76
C THR A 64 -9.30 2.52 6.84
N ALA A 65 -9.40 3.09 8.05
CA ALA A 65 -10.16 2.55 9.17
C ALA A 65 -11.69 2.69 9.02
N ALA A 66 -12.16 2.99 7.79
CA ALA A 66 -13.58 3.20 7.59
C ALA A 66 -14.28 1.85 7.48
N VAL A 67 -15.35 1.68 8.25
CA VAL A 67 -16.25 0.53 8.19
C VAL A 67 -16.57 0.23 6.72
N PRO A 68 -16.44 -1.01 6.22
CA PRO A 68 -16.68 -1.40 4.83
C PRO A 68 -18.17 -1.26 4.50
N THR A 69 -18.58 0.00 4.32
CA THR A 69 -19.95 0.44 4.11
C THR A 69 -19.96 1.35 2.90
N GLY A 70 -20.56 0.86 1.81
CA GLY A 70 -20.63 1.59 0.55
C GLY A 70 -19.28 1.72 -0.18
N ASN A 71 -19.12 2.84 -0.88
CA ASN A 71 -18.01 3.06 -1.83
C ASN A 71 -16.79 3.75 -1.20
N GLN A 72 -16.67 3.80 0.13
CA GLN A 72 -15.62 4.59 0.80
C GLN A 72 -14.20 4.11 0.48
N SER A 73 -14.01 2.80 0.32
CA SER A 73 -12.74 2.24 -0.14
C SER A 73 -12.47 2.52 -1.63
N LEU A 74 -13.53 2.78 -2.40
CA LEU A 74 -13.42 3.11 -3.83
C LEU A 74 -13.09 4.59 -4.05
N GLN A 75 -13.52 5.48 -3.15
CA GLN A 75 -13.30 6.92 -3.21
C GLN A 75 -11.83 7.34 -3.06
N ARG A 76 -10.93 6.42 -2.74
CA ARG A 76 -9.49 6.69 -2.58
C ARG A 76 -8.65 6.09 -3.71
N LEU A 77 -9.26 5.37 -4.65
CA LEU A 77 -8.53 4.65 -5.69
C LEU A 77 -7.83 5.55 -6.70
N GLU A 78 -8.30 6.79 -6.86
CA GLU A 78 -7.60 7.85 -7.61
C GLU A 78 -6.17 8.09 -7.10
N ARG A 79 -5.93 7.97 -5.79
CA ARG A 79 -4.61 8.13 -5.16
C ARG A 79 -3.68 7.00 -5.57
N VAL A 80 -4.19 5.77 -5.51
CA VAL A 80 -3.46 4.55 -5.90
C VAL A 80 -3.14 4.59 -7.40
N TRP A 81 -4.11 4.95 -8.23
CA TRP A 81 -3.92 5.10 -9.68
C TRP A 81 -2.87 6.15 -10.00
N TYR A 82 -2.99 7.36 -9.44
CA TYR A 82 -2.05 8.44 -9.71
C TYR A 82 -0.63 8.05 -9.28
N ALA A 83 -0.47 7.48 -8.08
CA ALA A 83 0.81 6.98 -7.59
C ALA A 83 1.44 5.99 -8.58
N ALA A 84 0.67 5.01 -9.07
CA ALA A 84 1.14 4.05 -10.06
C ALA A 84 1.59 4.72 -11.37
N THR A 85 0.85 5.72 -11.88
CA THR A 85 1.23 6.45 -13.10
C THR A 85 2.53 7.24 -12.96
N LYS A 86 2.92 7.57 -11.72
CA LYS A 86 4.16 8.26 -11.36
C LYS A 86 5.25 7.32 -10.86
N GLN A 87 5.02 6.00 -10.96
CA GLN A 87 5.91 4.97 -10.43
C GLN A 87 6.25 5.14 -8.93
N ILE A 88 5.28 5.62 -8.14
CA ILE A 88 5.41 5.73 -6.70
C ILE A 88 4.91 4.43 -6.06
N PRO A 89 5.76 3.65 -5.37
CA PRO A 89 5.35 2.51 -4.58
C PRO A 89 4.26 2.89 -3.58
N PHE A 90 3.16 2.13 -3.53
CA PHE A 90 1.99 2.52 -2.77
C PHE A 90 1.36 1.35 -2.02
N VAL A 91 1.04 1.56 -0.74
CA VAL A 91 0.22 0.65 0.07
C VAL A 91 -1.12 1.29 0.35
N TYR A 92 -2.19 0.54 0.14
CA TYR A 92 -3.52 0.85 0.59
C TYR A 92 -3.96 -0.18 1.65
N LEU A 93 -3.89 0.21 2.93
CA LEU A 93 -4.25 -0.63 4.08
C LEU A 93 -5.71 -0.37 4.48
N MET A 94 -6.49 -1.44 4.64
CA MET A 94 -7.92 -1.34 4.93
C MET A 94 -8.43 -2.48 5.80
N GLY A 95 -9.47 -2.23 6.61
CA GLY A 95 -10.16 -3.30 7.34
C GLY A 95 -10.81 -4.29 6.37
N GLU A 96 -10.60 -5.60 6.57
CA GLU A 96 -11.27 -6.63 5.78
C GLU A 96 -12.76 -6.70 6.12
N TYR A 97 -13.06 -6.59 7.41
CA TYR A 97 -14.42 -6.58 7.95
C TYR A 97 -14.64 -5.37 8.83
N GLY A 98 -15.89 -4.93 8.93
CA GLY A 98 -16.27 -3.90 9.89
C GLY A 98 -17.76 -3.91 10.20
N LEU A 99 -18.07 -3.33 11.36
CA LEU A 99 -19.40 -3.29 11.93
C LEU A 99 -20.24 -2.16 11.34
N HIS A 100 -21.25 -2.49 10.54
CA HIS A 100 -22.19 -1.52 10.02
C HIS A 100 -23.10 -0.98 11.14
N LYS A 101 -23.69 0.20 10.93
CA LYS A 101 -24.55 0.90 11.91
C LYS A 101 -25.80 0.11 12.33
N ASP A 102 -26.19 -0.90 11.56
CA ASP A 102 -27.30 -1.82 11.84
C ASP A 102 -26.87 -3.02 12.70
N GLY A 103 -25.61 -3.09 13.12
CA GLY A 103 -25.03 -4.22 13.85
C GLY A 103 -24.57 -5.38 12.97
N GLY A 104 -24.73 -5.28 11.64
CA GLY A 104 -24.26 -6.31 10.71
C GLY A 104 -22.75 -6.19 10.42
N VAL A 105 -22.05 -7.32 10.38
CA VAL A 105 -20.66 -7.37 9.95
C VAL A 105 -20.62 -7.46 8.42
N ARG A 106 -19.87 -6.56 7.79
CA ARG A 106 -19.70 -6.52 6.33
C ARG A 106 -18.25 -6.70 5.97
N ARG A 107 -18.00 -7.32 4.81
CA ARG A 107 -16.68 -7.49 4.24
C ARG A 107 -16.39 -6.39 3.22
N THR A 108 -15.13 -6.02 3.08
CA THR A 108 -14.71 -4.96 2.19
C THR A 108 -14.69 -5.37 0.72
N SER A 109 -14.77 -4.39 -0.16
CA SER A 109 -14.86 -4.62 -1.61
C SER A 109 -13.56 -5.20 -2.18
N ILE A 110 -13.68 -6.06 -3.20
CA ILE A 110 -12.54 -6.60 -3.97
C ILE A 110 -11.88 -5.60 -4.92
N TRP A 111 -12.58 -4.52 -5.29
CA TRP A 111 -12.13 -3.63 -6.35
C TRP A 111 -10.80 -2.91 -6.07
N PRO A 112 -10.49 -2.49 -4.82
CA PRO A 112 -9.16 -2.00 -4.49
C PRO A 112 -8.05 -3.01 -4.77
N ALA A 113 -8.20 -4.27 -4.33
CA ALA A 113 -7.21 -5.32 -4.59
C ALA A 113 -7.08 -5.62 -6.10
N TYR A 114 -8.21 -5.67 -6.79
CA TYR A 114 -8.24 -5.93 -8.22
C TYR A 114 -7.58 -4.81 -9.04
N LEU A 115 -7.83 -3.54 -8.68
CA LEU A 115 -7.16 -2.39 -9.29
C LEU A 115 -5.65 -2.41 -9.02
N SER A 116 -5.25 -2.63 -7.77
CA SER A 116 -3.85 -2.72 -7.33
C SER A 116 -3.04 -3.74 -8.12
N ILE A 117 -3.60 -4.92 -8.38
CA ILE A 117 -2.98 -5.93 -9.26
C ILE A 117 -2.78 -5.40 -10.69
N LYS A 118 -3.82 -4.78 -11.27
CA LYS A 118 -3.74 -4.25 -12.65
C LYS A 118 -2.70 -3.14 -12.77
N LEU A 119 -2.71 -2.20 -11.83
CA LEU A 119 -1.75 -1.09 -11.80
C LEU A 119 -0.33 -1.60 -11.63
N SER A 120 -0.13 -2.56 -10.72
CA SER A 120 1.17 -3.20 -10.50
C SER A 120 1.73 -3.85 -11.76
N GLY A 121 0.88 -4.58 -12.51
CA GLY A 121 1.29 -5.21 -13.77
C GLY A 121 1.55 -4.20 -14.89
N GLN A 122 0.69 -3.18 -15.01
CA GLN A 122 0.74 -2.18 -16.07
C GLN A 122 1.95 -1.25 -15.92
N PHE A 123 2.16 -0.70 -14.72
CA PHE A 123 3.19 0.32 -14.46
C PHE A 123 4.48 -0.25 -13.88
N THR A 124 4.54 -1.57 -13.65
CA THR A 124 5.70 -2.27 -13.05
C THR A 124 6.16 -1.61 -11.75
N CYS A 125 5.19 -1.16 -10.95
CA CYS A 125 5.39 -0.42 -9.71
C CYS A 125 4.42 -0.98 -8.67
N PRO A 126 4.86 -1.33 -7.45
CA PRO A 126 3.98 -1.99 -6.49
C PRO A 126 2.84 -1.06 -6.05
N SER A 127 1.62 -1.43 -6.42
CA SER A 127 0.38 -0.91 -5.85
C SER A 127 -0.24 -2.06 -5.05
N LEU A 128 -0.18 -1.97 -3.73
CA LEU A 128 -0.51 -3.07 -2.83
C LEU A 128 -1.76 -2.73 -2.04
N THR A 129 -2.78 -3.59 -2.09
CA THR A 129 -3.93 -3.53 -1.20
C THR A 129 -3.76 -4.58 -0.12
N LEU A 130 -3.76 -4.14 1.13
CA LEU A 130 -3.54 -4.98 2.30
C LEU A 130 -4.75 -4.90 3.21
N THR A 131 -5.14 -6.05 3.78
CA THR A 131 -6.27 -6.12 4.71
C THR A 131 -5.83 -6.52 6.11
N TYR A 132 -6.51 -5.98 7.12
CA TYR A 132 -6.38 -6.37 8.53
C TYR A 132 -7.76 -6.67 9.13
N GLY A 133 -7.77 -7.34 10.29
CA GLY A 133 -8.99 -7.80 10.92
C GLY A 133 -9.59 -9.03 10.23
N ASP A 134 -10.51 -9.69 10.94
CA ASP A 134 -11.31 -10.79 10.41
C ASP A 134 -12.79 -10.62 10.81
N LYS A 135 -13.62 -11.61 10.52
CA LYS A 135 -15.08 -11.56 10.78
C LYS A 135 -15.42 -11.43 12.27
N GLU A 136 -14.55 -11.91 13.15
CA GLU A 136 -14.73 -11.97 14.60
C GLU A 136 -14.02 -10.79 15.30
N HIS A 137 -12.91 -10.34 14.72
CA HIS A 137 -12.03 -9.26 15.19
C HIS A 137 -11.98 -8.14 14.16
N TYR A 138 -13.15 -7.55 13.87
CA TYR A 138 -13.23 -6.41 12.97
C TYR A 138 -12.47 -5.22 13.56
N ASP A 139 -11.80 -4.45 12.70
CA ASP A 139 -10.93 -3.31 13.06
C ASP A 139 -9.73 -3.63 13.99
N ASP A 140 -9.39 -4.91 14.22
CA ASP A 140 -8.19 -5.28 14.98
C ASP A 140 -6.94 -5.33 14.07
N TYR A 141 -6.07 -4.33 14.21
CA TYR A 141 -4.81 -4.23 13.46
C TYR A 141 -3.82 -5.38 13.73
N ASN A 142 -4.00 -6.12 14.82
CA ASN A 142 -3.15 -7.25 15.17
C ASN A 142 -3.61 -8.56 14.51
N VAL A 143 -4.78 -8.55 13.87
CA VAL A 143 -5.35 -9.71 13.18
C VAL A 143 -5.13 -9.59 11.69
N GLY A 144 -4.71 -10.70 11.06
CA GLY A 144 -4.28 -10.74 9.67
C GLY A 144 -2.83 -10.32 9.47
N TYR A 145 -2.44 -10.08 8.22
CA TYR A 145 -1.04 -9.79 7.85
C TYR A 145 -0.83 -8.37 7.32
N GLY A 146 -1.90 -7.60 7.10
CA GLY A 146 -1.81 -6.31 6.39
C GLY A 146 -0.91 -5.28 7.07
N LEU A 147 -1.02 -5.09 8.39
CA LEU A 147 -0.17 -4.14 9.10
C LEU A 147 1.30 -4.59 9.11
N GLN A 148 1.55 -5.87 9.38
CA GLN A 148 2.90 -6.44 9.35
C GLN A 148 3.56 -6.24 7.97
N GLN A 149 2.83 -6.56 6.90
CA GLN A 149 3.30 -6.42 5.52
C GLN A 149 3.50 -4.94 5.13
N THR A 150 2.67 -4.03 5.65
CA THR A 150 2.89 -2.58 5.51
C THR A 150 4.21 -2.16 6.16
N GLY A 151 4.49 -2.64 7.37
CA GLY A 151 5.77 -2.39 8.04
C GLY A 151 6.97 -2.93 7.26
N GLN A 152 6.86 -4.14 6.71
CA GLN A 152 7.89 -4.74 5.85
C GLN A 152 8.11 -3.92 4.56
N PHE A 153 7.03 -3.46 3.92
CA PHE A 153 7.09 -2.59 2.75
C PHE A 153 7.84 -1.28 3.03
N VAL A 154 7.50 -0.61 4.13
CA VAL A 154 8.18 0.62 4.58
C VAL A 154 9.65 0.36 4.82
N TYR A 155 9.97 -0.70 5.57
CA TYR A 155 11.35 -1.10 5.84
C TYR A 155 12.14 -1.35 4.55
N LEU A 156 11.61 -2.16 3.63
CA LEU A 156 12.28 -2.50 2.38
C LEU A 156 12.49 -1.28 1.47
N SER A 157 11.52 -0.37 1.43
CA SER A 157 11.65 0.89 0.67
C SER A 157 12.79 1.76 1.21
N LEU A 158 12.91 1.86 2.53
CA LEU A 158 14.00 2.58 3.19
C LEU A 158 15.35 1.86 3.02
N ALA A 159 15.37 0.53 3.14
CA ALA A 159 16.56 -0.30 2.95
C ALA A 159 17.11 -0.20 1.51
N LYS A 160 16.22 -0.19 0.51
CA LYS A 160 16.55 0.04 -0.90
C LYS A 160 17.13 1.43 -1.12
N LYS A 161 16.55 2.47 -0.51
CA LYS A 161 17.14 3.82 -0.49
C LYS A 161 18.52 3.83 0.18
N ALA A 162 18.73 2.97 1.17
CA ALA A 162 20.01 2.74 1.82
C ALA A 162 21.00 1.87 1.03
N LYS A 163 20.66 1.51 -0.21
CA LYS A 163 21.47 0.66 -1.10
C LYS A 163 21.76 -0.73 -0.52
N LEU A 164 20.94 -1.19 0.43
CA LEU A 164 21.01 -2.56 0.92
C LEU A 164 20.46 -3.50 -0.16
N ASN A 165 21.10 -4.66 -0.34
CA ASN A 165 20.60 -5.68 -1.24
C ASN A 165 19.41 -6.40 -0.59
N VAL A 166 18.20 -5.95 -0.93
CA VAL A 166 16.94 -6.50 -0.41
C VAL A 166 16.06 -7.11 -1.50
N LYS A 167 16.66 -7.46 -2.66
CA LYS A 167 15.92 -7.89 -3.85
C LYS A 167 15.07 -9.14 -3.58
N THR A 168 15.63 -10.10 -2.83
CA THR A 168 14.93 -11.36 -2.50
C THR A 168 13.78 -11.11 -1.53
N GLU A 169 14.00 -10.31 -0.51
CA GLU A 169 13.02 -9.93 0.51
C GLU A 169 11.86 -9.13 -0.10
N GLU A 170 12.17 -8.16 -0.97
CA GLU A 170 11.20 -7.37 -1.73
C GLU A 170 10.32 -8.29 -2.60
N LYS A 171 10.94 -9.20 -3.33
CA LYS A 171 10.21 -10.18 -4.16
C LYS A 171 9.32 -11.09 -3.32
N ASN A 172 9.81 -11.58 -2.19
CA ASN A 172 9.05 -12.46 -1.30
C ASN A 172 7.85 -11.74 -0.68
N LEU A 173 8.02 -10.48 -0.25
CA LEU A 173 6.91 -9.66 0.23
C LEU A 173 5.85 -9.49 -0.85
N TYR A 174 6.24 -9.01 -2.04
CA TYR A 174 5.29 -8.76 -3.12
C TYR A 174 4.57 -10.04 -3.55
N LYS A 175 5.27 -11.18 -3.62
CA LYS A 175 4.64 -12.48 -3.89
C LYS A 175 3.56 -12.79 -2.86
N ALA A 176 3.88 -12.71 -1.56
CA ALA A 176 2.92 -13.00 -0.50
C ALA A 176 1.69 -12.06 -0.57
N VAL A 177 1.92 -10.78 -0.83
CA VAL A 177 0.85 -9.79 -0.96
C VAL A 177 -0.01 -10.03 -2.20
N PHE A 178 0.59 -10.30 -3.37
CA PHE A 178 -0.17 -10.61 -4.59
C PHE A 178 -0.97 -11.90 -4.46
N GLN A 179 -0.42 -12.90 -3.76
CA GLN A 179 -1.15 -14.13 -3.45
C GLN A 179 -2.35 -13.84 -2.53
N GLY A 180 -2.17 -13.02 -1.51
CA GLY A 180 -3.26 -12.56 -0.63
C GLY A 180 -4.35 -11.81 -1.40
N MET A 181 -3.96 -10.85 -2.24
CA MET A 181 -4.91 -10.09 -3.06
C MET A 181 -5.68 -10.96 -4.06
N ALA A 182 -4.99 -11.89 -4.74
CA ALA A 182 -5.63 -12.82 -5.66
C ALA A 182 -6.63 -13.73 -4.92
N GLY A 183 -6.24 -14.30 -3.78
CA GLY A 183 -7.12 -15.11 -2.95
C GLY A 183 -8.33 -14.32 -2.43
N PHE A 184 -8.13 -13.08 -1.98
CA PHE A 184 -9.19 -12.19 -1.52
C PHE A 184 -10.23 -11.89 -2.62
N ILE A 185 -9.76 -11.65 -3.85
CA ILE A 185 -10.63 -11.45 -5.02
C ILE A 185 -11.40 -12.73 -5.33
N LEU A 186 -10.70 -13.86 -5.48
CA LEU A 186 -11.31 -15.14 -5.87
C LEU A 186 -12.35 -15.63 -4.87
N ASN A 187 -12.16 -15.36 -3.58
CA ASN A 187 -13.08 -15.77 -2.52
C ASN A 187 -14.46 -15.06 -2.59
N GLN A 188 -14.52 -13.86 -3.18
CA GLN A 188 -15.74 -13.03 -3.16
C GLN A 188 -16.29 -12.73 -4.56
N MET A 189 -15.48 -12.87 -5.59
CA MET A 189 -15.80 -12.36 -6.93
C MET A 189 -17.12 -12.91 -7.48
N ASP A 190 -17.39 -14.20 -7.27
CA ASP A 190 -18.61 -14.84 -7.77
C ASP A 190 -19.89 -14.33 -7.08
N GLU A 191 -19.77 -13.72 -5.89
CA GLU A 191 -20.87 -13.04 -5.19
C GLU A 191 -21.06 -11.59 -5.64
N ILE A 192 -20.00 -10.96 -6.17
CA ILE A 192 -19.95 -9.52 -6.47
C ILE A 192 -20.24 -9.23 -7.94
N ALA A 193 -19.78 -10.07 -8.86
CA ALA A 193 -19.95 -9.85 -10.30
C ALA A 193 -20.11 -11.16 -11.08
N PRO A 194 -20.94 -11.18 -12.13
CA PRO A 194 -21.12 -12.38 -12.97
C PRO A 194 -19.90 -12.69 -13.84
N PHE A 195 -18.95 -11.76 -13.95
CA PHE A 195 -17.74 -11.92 -14.77
C PHE A 195 -16.54 -11.21 -14.14
N CYS A 196 -15.41 -11.92 -14.13
CA CYS A 196 -14.12 -11.42 -13.66
C CYS A 196 -13.08 -11.48 -14.79
N PRO A 197 -12.75 -10.34 -15.41
CA PRO A 197 -11.69 -10.30 -16.40
C PRO A 197 -10.36 -10.75 -15.77
N GLY A 198 -9.71 -11.75 -16.37
CA GLY A 198 -8.45 -12.28 -15.86
C GLY A 198 -8.57 -13.24 -14.67
N LYS A 199 -9.76 -13.77 -14.34
CA LYS A 199 -9.94 -14.81 -13.30
C LYS A 199 -8.96 -15.97 -13.46
N GLN A 200 -8.85 -16.50 -14.68
CA GLN A 200 -7.91 -17.57 -15.03
C GLN A 200 -6.45 -17.22 -14.74
N MET A 201 -6.07 -15.94 -14.82
CA MET A 201 -4.72 -15.51 -14.43
C MET A 201 -4.55 -15.52 -12.91
N LEU A 202 -5.55 -15.03 -12.16
CA LEU A 202 -5.52 -15.03 -10.69
C LEU A 202 -5.48 -16.44 -10.11
N GLU A 203 -6.04 -17.43 -10.81
CA GLU A 203 -6.08 -18.84 -10.41
C GLU A 203 -4.76 -19.59 -10.66
N ARG A 204 -3.83 -19.03 -11.43
CA ARG A 204 -2.54 -19.68 -11.69
C ARG A 204 -1.66 -19.68 -10.44
N GLU A 205 -1.07 -20.82 -10.14
CA GLU A 205 -0.13 -20.98 -9.01
C GLU A 205 1.09 -20.06 -9.12
N ASP A 206 1.52 -19.74 -10.35
CA ASP A 206 2.69 -18.88 -10.62
C ASP A 206 2.35 -17.39 -10.73
N PHE A 207 1.08 -16.99 -10.62
CA PHE A 207 0.65 -15.62 -10.87
C PHE A 207 1.35 -14.59 -9.97
N ALA A 208 1.34 -14.84 -8.66
CA ALA A 208 1.94 -13.95 -7.69
C ALA A 208 3.47 -13.86 -7.85
N GLU A 209 4.12 -14.99 -8.18
CA GLU A 209 5.56 -15.07 -8.46
C GLU A 209 5.91 -14.27 -9.72
N PHE A 210 5.12 -14.43 -10.78
CA PHE A 210 5.29 -13.72 -12.04
C PHE A 210 5.18 -12.20 -11.83
N LEU A 211 4.13 -11.75 -11.14
CA LEU A 211 3.90 -10.33 -10.92
C LEU A 211 4.98 -9.71 -10.02
N ALA A 212 5.35 -10.39 -8.92
CA ALA A 212 6.43 -9.94 -8.04
C ALA A 212 7.77 -9.84 -8.80
N SER A 213 8.10 -10.85 -9.61
CA SER A 213 9.33 -10.83 -10.42
C SER A 213 9.37 -9.67 -11.40
N ARG A 214 8.24 -9.35 -12.03
CA ARG A 214 8.13 -8.24 -13.00
C ARG A 214 8.33 -6.87 -12.37
N ILE A 215 8.02 -6.70 -11.08
CA ILE A 215 8.18 -5.43 -10.36
C ILE A 215 9.59 -5.27 -9.83
N VAL A 216 10.21 -6.37 -9.41
CA VAL A 216 11.55 -6.38 -8.78
C VAL A 216 12.68 -6.54 -9.80
N SER A 217 12.38 -6.93 -11.05
CA SER A 217 13.34 -7.18 -12.12
C SER A 217 14.22 -5.97 -12.39
#